data_AF-A0A151TW49-F1
#
_entry.id   AF-A0A151TW49-F1
#
_cell.length_a   1.000
_cell.length_b   1.000
_cell.length_c   1.000
_cell.angle_alpha   90.00
_cell.angle_beta   90.00
_cell.angle_gamma   90.00
#
_symmetry.space_group_name_H-M   'P 1'
#
loop_
_entity.id
_entity.type
_entity.pdbx_description
1 polymer ?
#
loop_
_entity_poly.entity_id
_entity_poly.type
_entity_poly.pdbx_seq_one_letter_code
_entity_poly.pdbx_strand_id
1 'polypeptide(L)'
;LYIRETIRLHGVPSSIISDKDPRFTSRCFKVVWVSVIWSLWLHRNGIIFQQGVMDCKEVLDNIKMRSWKWIKSSVPGCSFSYSNWYFSPRLCIS
;
A
#
# COMPACT_ATOMS: atom_id res chain seq x y z
N LEU A 1 11.97 9.84 12.06
CA LEU A 1 12.33 9.90 13.50
C LEU A 1 12.80 8.54 14.01
N TYR A 2 11.97 7.49 13.96
CA TYR A 2 12.33 6.14 14.45
C TYR A 2 13.64 5.55 13.88
N ILE A 3 13.79 5.47 12.56
CA ILE A 3 14.94 4.84 11.91
C ILE A 3 16.28 5.47 12.31
N ARG A 4 16.33 6.81 12.46
CA ARG A 4 17.56 7.52 12.84
C ARG A 4 17.98 7.21 14.28
N GLU A 5 17.02 7.13 15.19
CA GLU A 5 17.30 6.78 16.59
C GLU A 5 17.77 5.32 16.72
N THR A 6 17.16 4.40 15.97
CA THR A 6 17.60 2.99 15.91
C THR A 6 19.03 2.86 15.38
N ILE A 7 19.38 3.57 14.31
CA ILE A 7 20.75 3.58 13.78
C ILE A 7 21.73 4.19 14.80
N ARG A 8 21.33 5.25 15.52
CA ARG A 8 22.18 5.85 16.56
C ARG A 8 22.49 4.88 17.70
N LEU A 9 21.52 4.07 18.10
CA LEU A 9 21.65 3.15 19.23
C LEU A 9 22.33 1.82 18.88
N HIS A 10 22.10 1.28 17.68
CA HIS A 10 22.50 -0.09 17.32
C HIS A 10 23.47 -0.17 16.13
N GLY A 11 23.85 0.96 15.55
CA GLY A 11 24.60 1.01 14.29
C GLY A 11 23.74 0.66 13.08
N VAL A 12 24.35 0.63 11.90
CA VAL A 12 23.67 0.21 10.68
C VAL A 12 23.60 -1.33 10.67
N PRO A 13 22.40 -1.94 10.66
CA PRO A 13 22.29 -3.39 10.65
C PRO A 13 22.86 -3.97 9.35
N SER A 14 23.58 -5.09 9.46
CA SER A 14 24.14 -5.81 8.30
C SER A 14 23.08 -6.56 7.49
N SER A 15 21.92 -6.84 8.09
CA SER A 15 20.75 -7.37 7.39
C SER A 15 19.45 -6.97 8.10
N ILE A 16 18.38 -6.79 7.31
CA ILE A 16 17.03 -6.55 7.80
C ILE A 16 16.23 -7.81 7.48
N ILE A 17 15.90 -8.59 8.50
CA ILE A 17 15.08 -9.79 8.36
C ILE A 17 13.63 -9.35 8.56
N SER A 18 12.82 -9.43 7.50
CA SER A 18 11.36 -9.33 7.63
C SER A 18 10.86 -10.58 8.35
N ASP A 19 9.95 -10.43 9.30
CA ASP A 19 9.10 -11.57 9.64
C ASP A 19 8.43 -11.98 8.32
N LYS A 20 8.52 -13.25 7.95
CA LYS A 20 7.87 -13.74 6.74
C LYS A 20 6.41 -14.02 7.08
N ASP A 21 5.72 -13.10 7.76
CA ASP A 21 4.33 -13.31 8.12
C ASP A 21 3.55 -13.62 6.83
N PRO A 22 2.89 -14.79 6.73
CA PRO A 22 2.11 -15.18 5.56
C PRO A 22 1.13 -14.09 5.10
N ARG A 23 0.59 -13.32 6.06
CA ARG A 23 -0.34 -12.21 5.81
C ARG A 23 0.29 -11.06 5.04
N PHE A 24 1.59 -10.82 5.23
CA PHE A 24 2.37 -9.77 4.56
C PHE A 24 3.18 -10.30 3.38
N THR A 25 3.09 -11.59 3.06
CA THR A 25 3.74 -12.19 1.90
C THR A 25 2.76 -12.62 0.80
N SER A 26 1.45 -12.49 1.04
CA SER A 26 0.40 -12.82 0.07
C SER A 26 0.53 -11.98 -1.21
N ARG A 27 0.15 -12.57 -2.35
CA ARG A 27 0.22 -11.88 -3.65
C ARG A 27 -0.69 -10.64 -3.68
N CYS A 28 -1.82 -10.71 -2.98
CA CYS A 28 -2.79 -9.63 -2.87
C CYS A 28 -2.18 -8.44 -2.08
N PHE A 29 -1.41 -8.70 -1.01
CA PHE A 29 -0.68 -7.66 -0.28
C PHE A 29 0.40 -6.96 -1.13
N LYS A 30 1.14 -7.70 -1.96
CA LYS A 30 2.12 -7.10 -2.89
C LYS A 30 1.45 -6.10 -3.83
N VAL A 31 0.28 -6.42 -4.36
CA VAL A 31 -0.48 -5.53 -5.26
C VAL A 31 -0.97 -4.28 -4.52
N VAL A 32 -1.39 -4.42 -3.25
CA VAL A 32 -1.73 -3.26 -2.40
C VAL A 32 -0.55 -2.30 -2.30
N TRP A 33 0.64 -2.81 -1.95
CA TRP A 33 1.83 -1.99 -1.82
C TRP A 33 2.19 -1.24 -3.10
N VAL A 34 2.21 -1.92 -4.24
CA VAL A 34 2.50 -1.26 -5.52
C VAL A 34 1.44 -0.20 -5.83
N SER A 35 0.17 -0.47 -5.51
CA SER A 35 -0.92 0.51 -5.70
C SER A 35 -0.76 1.74 -4.82
N VAL A 36 -0.29 1.58 -3.58
CA VAL A 36 0.01 2.70 -2.66
C VAL A 36 1.13 3.56 -3.23
N ILE A 37 2.26 2.95 -3.58
CA ILE A 37 3.43 3.66 -4.13
C ILE A 37 3.04 4.41 -5.41
N TRP A 38 2.33 3.73 -6.32
CA TRP A 38 1.88 4.33 -7.57
C TRP A 38 0.93 5.51 -7.36
N SER A 39 -0.07 5.36 -6.47
CA SER A 39 -1.01 6.44 -6.18
C SER A 39 -0.32 7.64 -5.52
N LEU A 40 0.63 7.42 -4.61
CA LEU A 40 1.42 8.50 -4.02
C LEU A 40 2.26 9.23 -5.07
N TRP A 41 2.90 8.49 -5.98
CA TRP A 41 3.66 9.08 -7.09
C TRP A 41 2.77 9.89 -8.03
N LEU A 42 1.63 9.34 -8.45
CA LEU A 42 0.70 10.03 -9.34
C LEU A 42 0.12 11.29 -8.69
N HIS A 43 -0.24 11.20 -7.41
CA HIS A 43 -0.76 12.33 -6.64
C HIS A 43 0.30 13.43 -6.49
N ARG A 44 1.54 13.07 -6.13
CA ARG A 44 2.66 14.01 -6.07
C ARG A 44 2.86 14.74 -7.40
N ASN A 45 2.82 14.01 -8.51
CA ASN A 45 2.94 14.61 -9.84
C ASN A 45 1.74 15.52 -10.16
N GLY A 46 0.53 15.10 -9.82
CA GLY A 46 -0.68 15.94 -9.99
C GLY A 46 -0.55 17.29 -9.28
N ILE A 47 -0.07 17.32 -8.04
CA ILE A 47 0.12 18.58 -7.29
C ILE A 47 1.17 19.47 -7.96
N ILE A 48 2.32 18.88 -8.33
CA ILE A 48 3.43 19.62 -8.94
C ILE A 48 3.02 20.22 -10.28
N PHE A 49 2.29 19.47 -11.11
CA PHE A 49 1.98 19.89 -12.48
C PHE A 49 0.61 20.58 -12.64
N GLN A 50 -0.31 20.43 -11.68
CA GLN A 50 -1.69 20.92 -11.80
C GLN A 50 -2.17 21.77 -10.60
N GLN A 51 -1.28 22.17 -9.68
CA GLN A 51 -1.60 23.00 -8.50
C GLN A 51 -2.76 22.45 -7.64
N GLY A 52 -2.92 21.12 -7.59
CA GLY A 52 -3.99 20.47 -6.84
C GLY A 52 -3.86 20.65 -5.32
N VAL A 53 -5.00 20.78 -4.63
CA VAL A 53 -5.08 20.79 -3.16
C VAL A 53 -5.03 19.34 -2.64
N MET A 54 -4.30 19.12 -1.54
CA MET A 54 -4.15 17.81 -0.90
C MET A 54 -5.41 17.44 -0.11
N ASP A 55 -6.14 16.40 -0.54
CA ASP A 55 -7.10 15.69 0.31
C ASP A 55 -6.63 14.26 0.58
N CYS A 56 -6.21 13.99 1.81
CA CYS A 56 -5.81 12.67 2.26
C CYS A 56 -6.93 11.63 2.08
N LYS A 57 -8.20 12.03 2.22
CA LYS A 57 -9.33 11.11 2.06
C LYS A 57 -9.48 10.69 0.60
N GLU A 58 -9.40 11.62 -0.33
CA GLU A 58 -9.41 11.33 -1.76
C GLU A 58 -8.25 10.39 -2.16
N VAL A 59 -7.05 10.62 -1.63
CA VAL A 59 -5.88 9.75 -1.87
C VAL A 59 -6.14 8.34 -1.38
N LEU A 60 -6.68 8.19 -0.16
CA LEU A 60 -7.01 6.88 0.42
C LEU A 60 -8.10 6.16 -0.39
N ASP A 61 -9.16 6.87 -0.80
CA ASP A 61 -10.23 6.31 -1.62
C ASP A 61 -9.70 5.85 -3.00
N ASN A 62 -8.81 6.63 -3.61
CA ASN A 62 -8.13 6.28 -4.87
C ASN A 62 -7.21 5.06 -4.72
N ILE A 63 -6.48 4.95 -3.61
CA ILE A 63 -5.65 3.78 -3.30
C ILE A 63 -6.53 2.54 -3.18
N LYS A 64 -7.64 2.60 -2.43
CA LYS A 64 -8.56 1.48 -2.26
C LYS A 64 -9.15 1.03 -3.60
N MET A 65 -9.60 1.97 -4.42
CA MET A 65 -10.16 1.68 -5.74
C MET A 65 -9.12 1.05 -6.69
N ARG A 66 -7.92 1.64 -6.77
CA ARG A 66 -6.84 1.15 -7.65
C ARG A 66 -6.38 -0.24 -7.24
N SER A 67 -6.11 -0.44 -5.94
CA SER A 67 -5.67 -1.74 -5.42
C SER A 67 -6.70 -2.84 -5.67
N TRP A 68 -7.99 -2.59 -5.45
CA TRP A 68 -9.03 -3.56 -5.76
C TRP A 68 -9.07 -3.94 -7.24
N LYS A 69 -9.02 -2.95 -8.15
CA LYS A 69 -9.01 -3.19 -9.59
C LYS A 69 -7.81 -4.06 -9.99
N TRP A 70 -6.64 -3.75 -9.46
CA TRP A 70 -5.40 -4.46 -9.78
C TRP A 70 -5.37 -5.87 -9.18
N ILE A 71 -5.86 -6.06 -7.95
CA ILE A 71 -5.96 -7.41 -7.36
C ILE A 71 -6.88 -8.28 -8.21
N LYS A 72 -8.06 -7.76 -8.57
CA LYS A 72 -9.03 -8.49 -9.40
C LYS A 72 -8.45 -8.84 -10.77
N SER A 73 -7.65 -7.98 -11.39
CA SER A 73 -7.06 -8.25 -12.71
C SER A 73 -5.82 -9.16 -12.67
N SER A 74 -5.05 -9.13 -11.58
CA SER A 74 -3.69 -9.68 -11.55
C SER A 74 -3.53 -10.89 -10.63
N VAL A 75 -4.52 -11.22 -9.80
CA VAL A 75 -4.44 -12.35 -8.88
C VAL A 75 -5.65 -13.29 -9.02
N PRO A 76 -5.53 -14.35 -9.85
CA PRO A 76 -6.54 -15.40 -9.94
C PRO A 76 -6.80 -16.02 -8.57
N GLY A 77 -8.07 -16.13 -8.16
CA GLY A 77 -8.47 -16.71 -6.87
C GLY A 77 -8.69 -15.70 -5.73
N CYS A 78 -8.17 -14.47 -5.81
CA CYS A 78 -8.58 -13.39 -4.91
C CYS A 78 -9.84 -12.71 -5.49
N SER A 79 -11.03 -13.15 -5.06
CA SER A 79 -12.31 -12.56 -5.50
C SER A 79 -13.10 -12.03 -4.31
N PHE A 80 -13.33 -10.72 -4.29
CA PHE A 80 -14.17 -10.03 -3.30
C PHE A 80 -14.77 -8.77 -3.90
N SER A 81 -15.93 -8.35 -3.36
CA SER A 81 -16.59 -7.11 -3.78
C SER A 81 -15.76 -5.88 -3.40
N TYR A 82 -15.96 -4.76 -4.11
CA TYR A 82 -15.32 -3.50 -3.71
C TYR A 82 -15.79 -3.05 -2.32
N SER A 83 -17.06 -3.30 -1.97
CA SER A 83 -17.59 -2.96 -0.64
C SER A 83 -16.87 -3.71 0.48
N ASN A 84 -16.67 -5.03 0.34
CA ASN A 84 -15.89 -5.82 1.29
C ASN A 84 -14.45 -5.28 1.42
N TRP A 85 -13.82 -4.95 0.29
CA TRP A 85 -12.49 -4.34 0.27
C TRP A 85 -12.45 -2.97 0.95
N TYR A 86 -13.48 -2.16 0.75
CA TYR A 86 -13.52 -0.78 1.21
C TYR A 86 -13.64 -0.67 2.73
N PHE A 87 -14.52 -1.51 3.31
CA PHE A 87 -14.81 -1.54 4.74
C PHE A 87 -13.86 -2.45 5.53
N SER A 88 -13.45 -3.59 4.95
CA SER A 88 -12.69 -4.62 5.67
C SER A 88 -11.52 -5.21 4.83
N PRO A 89 -10.57 -4.40 4.36
CA PRO A 89 -9.49 -4.85 3.47
C PRO A 89 -8.61 -5.94 4.09
N ARG A 90 -8.43 -5.92 5.42
CA ARG A 90 -7.67 -6.94 6.16
C ARG A 90 -8.25 -8.35 6.00
N LEU A 91 -9.58 -8.48 5.94
CA LEU A 91 -10.24 -9.77 5.76
C LEU A 91 -10.15 -10.29 4.31
N CYS A 92 -9.86 -9.41 3.36
CA CYS A 92 -9.76 -9.75 1.94
C CYS A 92 -8.34 -10.16 1.51
N ILE A 93 -7.31 -9.76 2.26
CA ILE A 93 -5.89 -10.06 1.98
C ILE A 93 -5.27 -11.10 2.91
N SER A 94 -6.02 -11.59 3.91
CA SER A 94 -5.57 -12.58 4.88
C SER A 94 -5.31 -13.94 4.25
#